data_AF-A0ABD2ALX0-F1
#
_entry.id   AF-A0ABD2ALX0-F1
#
_cell.length_a   1.000
_cell.length_b   1.000
_cell.length_c   1.000
_cell.angle_alpha   90.00
_cell.angle_beta   90.00
_cell.angle_gamma   90.00
#
_symmetry.space_group_name_H-M   'P 1'
#
loop_
_entity.id
_entity.type
_entity.pdbx_description
1 polymer ?
#
loop_
_entity_poly.entity_id
_entity_poly.type
_entity_poly.pdbx_seq_one_letter_code
_entity_poly.pdbx_strand_id
1 'polypeptide(L)'
;MSQKSKVIQLYKTLLYMGHDYPKGYEYFRTRLRKAFNKNKEERNPEKIDKMIEHGNYNSPKYIKCVDEALALQFHYKVHTSIDIIEEKLNIGNKTAVDIRDLYLGLLLTTEEFKIYGYATNTKIKFVIVLQSSNISFRDNEVKMIFKKLHTAYSNAVCNPFYVPGSSINSKSFDSSVTEIMGII
;
A
#
# COMPACT_ATOMS: atom_id res chain seq x y z
N MET A 1 -17.25 12.26 7.96
CA MET A 1 -16.39 13.24 7.24
C MET A 1 -17.09 13.66 5.95
N SER A 2 -17.23 14.96 5.65
CA SER A 2 -17.88 15.45 4.42
C SER A 2 -17.06 15.10 3.16
N GLN A 3 -17.71 14.87 2.01
CA GLN A 3 -17.03 14.65 0.71
C GLN A 3 -16.02 15.76 0.41
N LYS A 4 -16.36 17.03 0.71
CA LYS A 4 -15.44 18.17 0.55
C LYS A 4 -14.16 18.00 1.38
N SER A 5 -14.27 17.48 2.59
CA SER A 5 -13.12 17.19 3.45
C SER A 5 -12.24 16.09 2.87
N LYS A 6 -12.84 15.01 2.34
CA LYS A 6 -12.11 13.90 1.71
C LYS A 6 -11.34 14.35 0.46
N VAL A 7 -11.95 15.20 -0.38
CA VAL A 7 -11.29 15.76 -1.57
C VAL A 7 -10.09 16.63 -1.18
N ILE A 8 -10.25 17.49 -0.16
CA ILE A 8 -9.16 18.33 0.33
C ILE A 8 -8.02 17.48 0.90
N GLN A 9 -8.34 16.44 1.66
CA GLN A 9 -7.34 15.53 2.20
C GLN A 9 -6.57 14.82 1.08
N LEU A 10 -7.27 14.28 0.08
CA LEU A 10 -6.64 13.67 -1.09
C LEU A 10 -5.70 14.65 -1.82
N TYR A 11 -6.13 15.90 -2.03
CA TYR A 11 -5.29 16.92 -2.65
C TYR A 11 -4.00 17.19 -1.87
N LYS A 12 -4.09 17.29 -0.53
CA LYS A 12 -2.91 17.50 0.34
C LYS A 12 -1.96 16.30 0.30
N THR A 13 -2.50 15.08 0.38
CA THR A 13 -1.71 13.86 0.30
C THR A 13 -0.96 13.76 -1.02
N LEU A 14 -1.62 14.02 -2.15
CA LEU A 14 -0.98 14.00 -3.47
C LEU A 14 0.07 15.11 -3.61
N LEU A 15 -0.18 16.31 -3.08
CA LEU A 15 0.83 17.38 -3.05
C LEU A 15 2.07 16.97 -2.26
N TYR A 16 1.89 16.32 -1.10
CA TYR A 16 2.98 15.84 -0.28
C TYR A 16 3.81 14.77 -1.02
N MET A 17 3.15 13.78 -1.62
CA MET A 17 3.82 12.74 -2.42
C MET A 17 4.58 13.30 -3.62
N GLY A 18 4.10 14.41 -4.19
CA GLY A 18 4.74 15.08 -5.32
C GLY A 18 5.84 16.06 -4.95
N HIS A 19 6.28 16.11 -3.69
CA HIS A 19 7.32 17.06 -3.26
C HIS A 19 8.64 16.87 -4.01
N ASP A 20 9.10 15.62 -4.11
CA ASP A 20 10.35 15.25 -4.79
C ASP A 20 10.13 14.83 -6.25
N TYR A 21 9.07 15.34 -6.89
CA TYR A 21 8.78 14.98 -8.28
C TYR A 21 9.97 15.35 -9.20
N PRO A 22 10.40 14.50 -10.15
CA PRO A 22 11.65 14.70 -10.90
C PRO A 22 11.75 16.03 -11.67
N LYS A 23 10.61 16.62 -12.06
CA LYS A 23 10.53 17.93 -12.73
C LYS A 23 10.35 19.12 -11.78
N GLY A 24 10.45 18.88 -10.48
CA GLY A 24 10.26 19.85 -9.40
C GLY A 24 8.83 19.90 -8.85
N TYR A 25 8.71 20.33 -7.60
CA TYR A 25 7.44 20.46 -6.87
C TYR A 25 6.43 21.37 -7.58
N GLU A 26 6.86 22.56 -8.04
CA GLU A 26 5.95 23.53 -8.68
C GLU A 26 5.36 23.01 -9.99
N TYR A 27 6.14 22.23 -10.75
CA TYR A 27 5.64 21.54 -11.95
C TYR A 27 4.51 20.57 -11.59
N PHE A 28 4.73 19.73 -10.57
CA PHE A 28 3.73 18.77 -10.12
C PHE A 28 2.48 19.46 -9.54
N ARG A 29 2.68 20.44 -8.65
CA ARG A 29 1.63 21.23 -8.01
C ARG A 29 0.69 21.88 -9.02
N THR A 30 1.24 22.47 -10.08
CA THR A 30 0.46 23.13 -11.14
C THR A 30 -0.43 22.12 -11.87
N ARG A 31 0.11 20.95 -12.22
CA ARG A 31 -0.65 19.87 -12.89
C ARG A 31 -1.72 19.29 -11.99
N LEU A 32 -1.40 19.02 -10.72
CA LEU A 32 -2.35 18.51 -9.76
C LEU A 32 -3.51 19.49 -9.54
N ARG A 33 -3.22 20.78 -9.38
CA ARG A 33 -4.24 21.83 -9.25
C ARG A 33 -5.14 21.88 -10.48
N LYS A 34 -4.57 21.77 -11.69
CA LYS A 34 -5.34 21.73 -12.94
C LYS A 34 -6.27 20.50 -13.00
N ALA A 35 -5.79 19.33 -12.59
CA ALA A 35 -6.59 18.10 -12.55
C ALA A 35 -7.80 18.21 -11.59
N PHE A 36 -7.60 18.74 -10.39
CA PHE A 36 -8.68 18.93 -9.42
C PHE A 36 -9.66 20.03 -9.86
N ASN A 37 -9.16 21.13 -10.42
CA ASN A 37 -10.02 22.21 -10.93
C ASN A 37 -10.92 21.76 -12.09
N LYS A 38 -10.48 20.82 -12.93
CA LYS A 38 -11.28 20.27 -14.03
C LYS A 38 -12.60 19.65 -13.55
N ASN A 39 -12.62 19.09 -12.35
CA ASN A 39 -13.78 18.42 -11.77
C ASN A 39 -14.44 19.25 -10.64
N LYS A 40 -14.11 20.54 -10.51
CA LYS A 40 -14.59 21.42 -9.42
C LYS A 40 -16.12 21.57 -9.38
N GLU A 41 -16.76 21.52 -10.54
CA GLU A 41 -18.21 21.70 -10.67
C GLU A 41 -18.99 20.38 -10.57
N GLU A 42 -18.30 19.26 -10.35
CA GLU A 42 -18.96 17.98 -10.15
C GLU A 42 -19.80 18.02 -8.87
N ARG A 43 -21.10 17.74 -9.00
CA ARG A 43 -22.06 17.74 -7.88
C ARG A 43 -22.66 16.36 -7.63
N ASN A 44 -22.42 15.39 -8.51
CA ASN A 44 -22.92 14.05 -8.32
C ASN A 44 -22.13 13.34 -7.20
N PRO A 45 -22.77 12.97 -6.07
CA PRO A 45 -22.08 12.39 -4.92
C PRO A 45 -21.40 11.05 -5.26
N GLU A 46 -22.03 10.17 -6.04
CA GLU A 46 -21.45 8.87 -6.39
C GLU A 46 -20.20 9.03 -7.27
N LYS A 47 -20.25 9.99 -8.19
CA LYS A 47 -19.12 10.27 -9.08
C LYS A 47 -17.95 10.88 -8.32
N ILE A 48 -18.23 11.76 -7.35
CA ILE A 48 -17.21 12.32 -6.46
C ILE A 48 -16.55 11.20 -5.64
N ASP A 49 -17.33 10.29 -5.06
CA ASP A 49 -16.79 9.18 -4.27
C ASP A 49 -15.92 8.24 -5.12
N LYS A 50 -16.35 7.91 -6.35
CA LYS A 50 -15.52 7.13 -7.30
C LYS A 50 -14.21 7.84 -7.67
N MET A 51 -14.22 9.16 -7.87
CA MET A 51 -13.00 9.92 -8.15
C MET A 51 -12.05 9.94 -6.95
N ILE A 52 -12.59 10.07 -5.73
CA ILE A 52 -11.81 10.00 -4.50
C ILE A 52 -11.20 8.61 -4.33
N GLU A 53 -11.96 7.55 -4.59
CA GLU A 53 -11.49 6.18 -4.54
C GLU A 53 -10.34 5.94 -5.54
N HIS A 54 -10.52 6.40 -6.78
CA HIS A 54 -9.48 6.31 -7.81
C HIS A 54 -8.19 7.03 -7.41
N GLY A 55 -8.29 8.25 -6.86
CA GLY A 55 -7.13 8.98 -6.36
C GLY A 55 -6.43 8.33 -5.16
N ASN A 56 -7.15 7.48 -4.41
CA ASN A 56 -6.62 6.74 -3.27
C ASN A 56 -6.23 5.29 -3.61
N TYR A 57 -6.28 4.87 -4.87
CA TYR A 57 -6.14 3.46 -5.26
C TYR A 57 -4.81 2.82 -4.78
N ASN A 58 -3.70 3.57 -4.80
CA ASN A 58 -2.41 3.13 -4.29
C ASN A 58 -2.00 3.84 -2.97
N SER A 59 -2.98 4.39 -2.24
CA SER A 59 -2.72 4.93 -0.89
C SER A 59 -2.47 3.78 0.10
N PRO A 60 -1.44 3.88 0.95
CA PRO A 60 -1.18 2.86 1.95
C PRO A 60 -2.36 2.75 2.92
N LYS A 61 -2.88 1.53 3.10
CA LYS A 61 -3.97 1.28 4.07
C LYS A 61 -3.47 1.10 5.49
N TYR A 62 -2.22 0.69 5.63
CA TYR A 62 -1.54 0.45 6.89
C TYR A 62 -0.03 0.49 6.66
N ILE A 63 0.71 1.15 7.55
CA ILE A 63 2.18 1.15 7.59
C ILE A 63 2.59 0.97 9.05
N LYS A 64 3.50 0.04 9.30
CA LYS A 64 4.15 -0.15 10.59
C LYS A 64 5.64 -0.32 10.35
N CYS A 65 6.45 0.36 11.14
CA CYS A 65 7.90 0.23 11.13
C CYS A 65 8.37 0.00 12.57
N VAL A 66 9.47 -0.76 12.74
CA VAL A 66 10.13 -0.89 14.05
C VAL A 66 10.79 0.43 14.44
N ASP A 67 11.44 1.07 13.47
CA ASP A 67 12.13 2.35 13.64
C ASP A 67 11.38 3.45 12.89
N GLU A 68 10.71 4.33 13.63
CA GLU A 68 9.98 5.46 13.06
C GLU A 68 10.90 6.45 12.32
N ALA A 69 12.19 6.54 12.69
CA ALA A 69 13.13 7.43 12.01
C ALA A 69 13.38 7.01 10.55
N LEU A 70 13.29 5.71 10.26
CA LEU A 70 13.47 5.13 8.93
C LEU A 70 12.16 5.02 8.13
N ALA A 71 11.02 5.36 8.72
CA ALA A 71 9.70 5.17 8.11
C ALA A 71 9.59 5.87 6.73
N LEU A 72 10.16 7.06 6.58
CA LEU A 72 10.15 7.79 5.31
C LEU A 72 10.98 7.10 4.23
N GLN A 73 12.17 6.60 4.58
CA GLN A 73 13.02 5.86 3.65
C GLN A 73 12.33 4.57 3.18
N PHE A 74 11.67 3.85 4.09
CA PHE A 74 10.89 2.66 3.76
C PHE A 74 9.68 3.00 2.90
N HIS A 75 9.04 4.16 3.09
CA HIS A 75 7.93 4.59 2.25
C HIS A 75 8.32 4.66 0.76
N TYR A 76 9.48 5.27 0.43
CA TYR A 76 9.96 5.31 -0.95
C TYR A 76 10.28 3.91 -1.49
N LYS A 77 10.95 3.06 -0.69
CA LYS A 77 11.29 1.67 -1.09
C LYS A 77 10.03 0.80 -1.33
N VAL A 78 8.99 0.98 -0.52
CA VAL A 78 7.71 0.30 -0.70
C VAL A 78 7.03 0.82 -1.97
N HIS A 79 7.03 2.13 -2.21
CA HIS A 79 6.44 2.69 -3.42
C HIS A 79 7.05 2.15 -4.70
N THR A 80 8.38 2.06 -4.79
CA THR A 80 9.03 1.46 -5.97
C THR A 80 8.70 -0.02 -6.14
N SER A 81 8.53 -0.76 -5.04
CA SER A 81 8.14 -2.17 -5.10
C SER A 81 6.71 -2.39 -5.62
N ILE A 82 5.82 -1.38 -5.53
CA ILE A 82 4.46 -1.47 -6.06
C ILE A 82 4.48 -1.59 -7.58
N ASP A 83 5.34 -0.83 -8.25
CA ASP A 83 5.47 -0.88 -9.71
C ASP A 83 5.91 -2.29 -10.17
N ILE A 84 6.85 -2.90 -9.45
CA ILE A 84 7.32 -4.27 -9.69
C ILE A 84 6.18 -5.28 -9.48
N ILE A 85 5.36 -5.10 -8.43
CA ILE A 85 4.18 -5.96 -8.19
C ILE A 85 3.21 -5.84 -9.36
N GLU A 86 2.91 -4.62 -9.82
CA GLU A 86 1.99 -4.41 -10.95
C GLU A 86 2.50 -5.05 -12.23
N GLU A 87 3.79 -4.95 -12.52
CA GLU A 87 4.43 -5.64 -13.64
C GLU A 87 4.26 -7.17 -13.51
N LYS A 88 4.61 -7.75 -12.36
CA LYS A 88 4.44 -9.20 -12.10
C LYS A 88 2.97 -9.67 -12.13
N LEU A 89 2.02 -8.78 -11.90
CA LEU A 89 0.59 -9.07 -12.01
C LEU A 89 0.06 -8.99 -13.45
N ASN A 90 0.72 -8.20 -14.31
CA ASN A 90 0.33 -7.98 -15.70
C ASN A 90 0.93 -8.99 -16.69
N ILE A 91 1.92 -9.81 -16.28
CA ILE A 91 2.48 -10.86 -17.15
C ILE A 91 1.38 -11.90 -17.47
N GLY A 92 0.88 -11.86 -18.70
CA GLY A 92 -0.30 -12.59 -19.19
C GLY A 92 -0.14 -14.09 -19.39
N ASN A 93 0.91 -14.71 -18.85
CA ASN A 93 1.19 -16.15 -18.99
C ASN A 93 1.22 -16.85 -17.63
N LYS A 94 0.11 -16.78 -16.87
CA LYS A 94 -0.01 -17.52 -15.62
C LYS A 94 -0.81 -18.80 -15.86
N THR A 95 -0.21 -19.95 -15.56
CA THR A 95 -0.93 -21.22 -15.52
C THR A 95 -1.96 -21.19 -14.38
N ALA A 96 -2.96 -22.07 -14.37
CA ALA A 96 -3.96 -22.14 -13.30
C ALA A 96 -3.35 -22.34 -11.89
N VAL A 97 -2.13 -22.87 -11.82
CA VAL A 97 -1.34 -23.02 -10.58
C VAL A 97 -0.70 -21.69 -10.17
N ASP A 98 -0.13 -20.93 -11.11
CA ASP A 98 0.46 -19.61 -10.87
C ASP A 98 -0.57 -18.53 -10.48
N ILE A 99 -1.83 -18.70 -10.90
CA ILE A 99 -2.94 -17.82 -10.50
C ILE A 99 -3.29 -17.98 -9.01
N ARG A 100 -2.98 -19.14 -8.42
CA ARG A 100 -3.30 -19.43 -7.01
C ARG A 100 -2.17 -19.07 -6.05
N ASP A 101 -0.93 -18.93 -6.52
CA ASP A 101 0.16 -18.48 -5.66
C ASP A 101 0.11 -16.96 -5.47
N LEU A 102 -0.43 -16.55 -4.33
CA LEU A 102 -0.58 -15.15 -3.94
C LEU A 102 0.78 -14.52 -3.56
N TYR A 103 1.80 -15.33 -3.32
CA TYR A 103 3.14 -14.87 -2.99
C TYR A 103 3.96 -14.57 -4.25
N LEU A 104 4.49 -13.37 -4.35
CA LEU A 104 5.23 -12.87 -5.52
C LEU A 104 6.75 -13.02 -5.39
N GLY A 105 7.23 -13.57 -4.28
CA GLY A 105 8.65 -13.74 -4.02
C GLY A 105 9.37 -12.46 -3.59
N LEU A 106 10.69 -12.53 -3.67
CA LEU A 106 11.58 -11.39 -3.56
C LEU A 106 11.32 -10.43 -4.74
N LEU A 107 11.09 -9.16 -4.43
CA LEU A 107 10.87 -8.08 -5.40
C LEU A 107 12.16 -7.30 -5.65
N LEU A 108 12.83 -6.91 -4.56
CA LEU A 108 14.05 -6.13 -4.60
C LEU A 108 14.98 -6.59 -3.49
N THR A 109 16.26 -6.69 -3.80
CA THR A 109 17.33 -6.87 -2.82
C THR A 109 18.19 -5.61 -2.82
N THR A 110 18.50 -5.12 -1.64
CA THR A 110 19.46 -4.04 -1.39
C THR A 110 20.47 -4.54 -0.37
N GLU A 111 21.60 -3.85 -0.22
CA GLU A 111 22.67 -4.27 0.69
C GLU A 111 22.14 -4.50 2.12
N GLU A 112 21.28 -3.61 2.58
CA GLU A 112 20.74 -3.62 3.94
C GLU A 112 19.39 -4.32 4.08
N PHE A 113 18.60 -4.41 3.01
CA PHE A 113 17.21 -4.87 3.08
C PHE A 113 16.79 -5.77 1.91
N LYS A 114 15.90 -6.72 2.21
CA LYS A 114 15.17 -7.55 1.26
C LYS A 114 13.68 -7.19 1.28
N ILE A 115 13.10 -6.97 0.12
CA ILE A 115 11.69 -6.58 -0.05
C ILE A 115 10.95 -7.72 -0.71
N TYR A 116 9.91 -8.23 -0.02
CA TYR A 116 9.07 -9.31 -0.51
C TYR A 116 7.66 -8.82 -0.82
N GLY A 117 7.01 -9.46 -1.80
CA GLY A 117 5.69 -9.09 -2.27
C GLY A 117 4.66 -10.20 -2.14
N TYR A 118 3.42 -9.81 -1.88
CA TYR A 118 2.25 -10.69 -1.88
C TYR A 118 1.05 -9.92 -2.40
N ALA A 119 0.25 -10.54 -3.28
CA ALA A 119 -0.93 -9.92 -3.85
C ALA A 119 -2.13 -10.85 -3.71
N THR A 120 -3.18 -10.35 -3.06
CA THR A 120 -4.46 -11.07 -2.93
C THR A 120 -5.22 -11.08 -4.25
N ASN A 121 -6.17 -12.02 -4.38
CA ASN A 121 -7.16 -12.02 -5.45
C ASN A 121 -8.00 -10.73 -5.50
N THR A 122 -8.23 -10.07 -4.36
CA THR A 122 -8.90 -8.77 -4.25
C THR A 122 -8.03 -7.56 -4.64
N LYS A 123 -6.86 -7.80 -5.24
CA LYS A 123 -5.88 -6.78 -5.67
C LYS A 123 -5.24 -5.97 -4.54
N ILE A 124 -5.43 -6.35 -3.29
CA ILE A 124 -4.67 -5.84 -2.15
C ILE A 124 -3.24 -6.37 -2.21
N LYS A 125 -2.27 -5.47 -2.06
CA LYS A 125 -0.84 -5.74 -2.13
C LYS A 125 -0.25 -5.63 -0.72
N PHE A 126 0.44 -6.66 -0.26
CA PHE A 126 1.25 -6.63 0.95
C PHE A 126 2.73 -6.56 0.56
N VAL A 127 3.47 -5.71 1.26
CA VAL A 127 4.91 -5.56 1.11
C VAL A 127 5.54 -5.71 2.48
N ILE A 128 6.55 -6.55 2.58
CA ILE A 128 7.34 -6.74 3.81
C ILE A 128 8.79 -6.43 3.49
N VAL A 129 9.39 -5.57 4.30
CA VAL A 129 10.80 -5.20 4.22
C VAL A 129 11.52 -5.82 5.41
N LEU A 130 12.53 -6.64 5.14
CA LEU A 130 13.34 -7.34 6.15
C LEU A 130 14.78 -6.87 6.06
N GLN A 131 15.45 -6.72 7.20
CA GLN A 131 16.88 -6.39 7.23
C GLN A 131 17.71 -7.61 6.84
N SER A 132 18.70 -7.42 5.96
CA SER A 132 19.55 -8.47 5.40
C SER A 132 20.46 -9.15 6.42
N SER A 133 20.77 -8.48 7.54
CA SER A 133 21.65 -8.97 8.62
C SER A 133 20.97 -9.97 9.56
N ASN A 134 19.64 -9.93 9.68
CA ASN A 134 18.89 -10.88 10.47
C ASN A 134 18.71 -12.15 9.62
N ILE A 135 19.13 -13.29 10.18
CA ILE A 135 18.93 -14.69 9.72
C ILE A 135 18.21 -14.79 8.37
N SER A 136 18.87 -15.29 7.32
CA SER A 136 18.27 -15.41 6.00
C SER A 136 16.95 -16.20 6.06
N PHE A 137 15.82 -15.48 6.10
CA PHE A 137 14.51 -16.10 6.11
C PHE A 137 14.37 -16.93 4.84
N ARG A 138 14.04 -18.20 5.01
CA ARG A 138 13.73 -19.07 3.88
C ARG A 138 12.38 -18.63 3.31
N ASP A 139 12.21 -18.80 2.00
CA ASP A 139 10.96 -18.42 1.32
C ASP A 139 9.70 -18.99 1.98
N ASN A 140 9.77 -20.20 2.56
CA ASN A 140 8.66 -20.81 3.28
C ASN A 140 8.28 -20.05 4.55
N GLU A 141 9.25 -19.51 5.30
CA GLU A 141 9.02 -18.73 6.51
C GLU A 141 8.36 -17.39 6.14
N VAL A 142 8.85 -16.72 5.09
CA VAL A 142 8.25 -15.48 4.56
C VAL A 142 6.83 -15.73 4.06
N LYS A 143 6.59 -16.84 3.34
CA LYS A 143 5.23 -17.27 2.93
C LYS A 143 4.30 -17.45 4.14
N MET A 144 4.79 -18.03 5.24
CA MET A 144 3.99 -18.18 6.47
C MET A 144 3.67 -16.83 7.11
N ILE A 145 4.62 -15.89 7.13
CA ILE A 145 4.41 -14.53 7.62
C ILE A 145 3.30 -13.84 6.81
N PHE A 146 3.38 -13.88 5.47
CA PHE A 146 2.34 -13.32 4.61
C PHE A 146 0.96 -13.97 4.83
N LYS A 147 0.91 -15.29 5.03
CA LYS A 147 -0.35 -15.98 5.34
C LYS A 147 -0.95 -15.50 6.66
N LYS A 148 -0.14 -15.36 7.73
CA LYS A 148 -0.59 -14.80 9.01
C LYS A 148 -1.11 -13.37 8.84
N LEU A 149 -0.39 -12.53 8.11
CA LEU A 149 -0.79 -11.15 7.82
C LEU A 149 -2.09 -11.08 7.02
N HIS A 150 -2.25 -11.96 6.01
CA HIS A 150 -3.49 -12.06 5.24
C HIS A 150 -4.66 -12.41 6.14
N THR A 151 -4.54 -13.43 7.00
CA THR A 151 -5.60 -13.78 7.95
C THR A 151 -5.97 -12.61 8.87
N ALA A 152 -4.97 -11.90 9.41
CA ALA A 152 -5.20 -10.72 10.24
C ALA A 152 -5.93 -9.61 9.45
N TYR A 153 -5.51 -9.36 8.20
CA TYR A 153 -6.14 -8.38 7.33
C TYR A 153 -7.59 -8.76 7.03
N SER A 154 -7.85 -10.01 6.63
CA SER A 154 -9.17 -10.55 6.37
C SER A 154 -10.09 -10.37 7.58
N ASN A 155 -9.63 -10.69 8.78
CA ASN A 155 -10.41 -10.49 10.00
C ASN A 155 -10.72 -9.01 10.26
N ALA A 156 -9.77 -8.10 9.98
CA ALA A 156 -9.97 -6.67 10.15
C ALA A 156 -10.99 -6.09 9.15
N VAL A 157 -10.95 -6.53 7.88
CA VAL A 157 -11.87 -6.04 6.83
C VAL A 157 -13.23 -6.72 6.83
N CYS A 158 -13.34 -7.93 7.37
CA CYS A 158 -14.61 -8.61 7.62
C CYS A 158 -15.42 -8.00 8.77
N ASN A 159 -14.93 -6.90 9.37
CA ASN A 159 -15.71 -6.12 10.31
C ASN A 159 -16.82 -5.36 9.56
N PRO A 160 -18.11 -5.51 9.92
CA PRO A 160 -19.21 -4.83 9.24
C PRO A 160 -19.16 -3.29 9.33
N PHE A 161 -18.38 -2.74 10.27
CA PHE A 161 -18.15 -1.30 10.41
C PHE A 161 -16.88 -0.80 9.70
N TYR A 162 -16.10 -1.70 9.08
CA TYR A 162 -14.97 -1.30 8.27
C TYR A 162 -15.46 -0.74 6.94
N VAL A 163 -14.98 0.45 6.59
CA VAL A 163 -15.29 1.07 5.31
C VAL A 163 -14.24 0.59 4.29
N PRO A 164 -14.65 -0.12 3.21
CA PRO A 164 -13.72 -0.54 2.17
C PRO A 164 -12.91 0.64 1.64
N GLY A 165 -11.60 0.44 1.47
CA GLY A 165 -10.69 1.48 1.00
C GLY A 165 -10.25 2.50 2.05
N SER A 166 -10.76 2.45 3.29
CA SER A 166 -10.24 3.28 4.39
C SER A 166 -8.95 2.71 5.01
N SER A 167 -8.22 3.52 5.77
CA SER A 167 -7.06 3.05 6.54
C SER A 167 -7.50 2.12 7.68
N ILE A 168 -6.71 1.09 7.96
CA ILE A 168 -7.01 0.10 9.00
C ILE A 168 -6.55 0.65 10.34
N ASN A 169 -7.52 1.06 11.18
CA ASN A 169 -7.26 1.59 12.53
C ASN A 169 -7.77 0.63 13.62
N SER A 170 -7.50 -0.67 13.48
CA SER A 170 -7.94 -1.69 14.44
C SER A 170 -6.82 -2.02 15.44
N LYS A 171 -7.13 -1.93 16.74
CA LYS A 171 -6.19 -2.33 17.80
C LYS A 171 -5.81 -3.81 17.72
N SER A 172 -6.79 -4.68 17.46
CA SER A 172 -6.53 -6.12 17.35
C SER A 172 -5.63 -6.43 16.14
N PHE A 173 -5.82 -5.72 15.04
CA PHE A 173 -4.96 -5.86 13.86
C PHE A 173 -3.53 -5.38 14.14
N ASP A 174 -3.37 -4.20 14.76
CA ASP A 174 -2.05 -3.67 15.15
C ASP A 174 -1.32 -4.62 16.11
N SER A 175 -2.02 -5.22 17.09
CA SER A 175 -1.44 -6.24 17.97
C SER A 175 -0.96 -7.46 17.19
N SER A 176 -1.77 -8.00 16.26
CA SER A 176 -1.35 -9.13 15.42
C SER A 176 -0.15 -8.80 14.54
N VAL A 177 -0.08 -7.59 13.97
CA VAL A 177 1.08 -7.17 13.17
C VAL A 177 2.32 -7.02 14.06
N THR A 178 2.17 -6.46 15.25
CA THR A 178 3.27 -6.27 16.21
C THR A 178 3.85 -7.62 16.66
N GLU A 179 3.00 -8.63 16.88
CA GLU A 179 3.42 -10.02 17.15
C GLU A 179 4.17 -10.62 15.94
N ILE A 180 3.65 -10.44 14.72
CA ILE A 180 4.30 -10.91 13.49
C ILE A 180 5.69 -10.28 13.31
N MET A 181 5.85 -9.01 13.68
CA MET A 181 7.13 -8.29 13.62
C MET A 181 8.12 -8.69 14.73
N GLY A 182 7.69 -9.49 15.73
CA GLY A 182 8.52 -9.89 16.85
C GLY A 182 8.79 -8.76 17.86
N ILE A 183 7.88 -7.80 17.97
CA ILE A 183 7.98 -6.64 18.90
C ILE A 183 7.36 -6.96 20.27
N ILE A 184 6.92 -8.21 20.51
CA ILE A 184 6.38 -8.70 21.80
C ILE A 184 7.20 -9.91 22.26
#